data_AF-A0AA38K1U1-F1
#
_entry.id   AF-A0AA38K1U1-F1
#
_cell.length_a   1.000
_cell.length_b   1.000
_cell.length_c   1.000
_cell.angle_alpha   90.00
_cell.angle_beta   90.00
_cell.angle_gamma   90.00
#
_symmetry.space_group_name_H-M   'P 1'
#
loop_
_entity.id
_entity.type
_entity.pdbx_description
1 polymer ?
#
loop_
_entity_poly.entity_id
_entity_poly.type
_entity_poly.pdbx_seq_one_letter_code
_entity_poly.pdbx_strand_id
1 'polypeptide(L)'
;MFPIPSAATISTLVKAQKPWPPSPEENRLQEAESSEARVRLPRITGGLPRPNEDLFAFIKRRDERRLRVISSETTLEHQSRLQREENAGRDRPPGRKGARVYYWDLVEGIRVRTAVGRSNYEDIWERYGSHQRHYDSVADEWDICTDLDPHDGPDYDDLDSDDDYDAYFMSANSEMNEEGDHNVGAASSDAFLVRLHRSNDLPPASIQFLEPIVDTAYHRFGFLKQPMQDGRELIISPKIWMKTLGLLGHGRPPLPQGPDDQTKLQLCQFITDLLASSDLQHAPRLCDLAATDIHRRPLIPFEVDAVSSYNGLWFIIQAREARDNEAFSIGLRSAATVMEIARRRWGPRTEDILKCLINEGMPFNTLKASHSPRERKVMPRRRHAILGFHPAGFSPTLQDYHAYEVLRDDFLRSARGRAALLAGGIVARLARDAVNEQDVYDGPTENALQEGEHVLCVWEEGKHFALWDDNLTEEEIDLICGTYEVATGMSHPFTYHDTPNSKCLC
;
A
#
# COMPACT_ATOMS: atom_id res chain seq x y z
N MET A 1 16.52 43.71 -17.17
CA MET A 1 17.73 44.15 -16.45
C MET A 1 17.27 45.05 -15.32
N PHE A 2 17.17 44.52 -14.09
CA PHE A 2 16.76 45.32 -12.93
C PHE A 2 18.02 45.92 -12.27
N PRO A 3 18.00 47.20 -11.84
CA PRO A 3 19.18 47.85 -11.30
C PRO A 3 19.47 47.36 -9.87
N ILE A 4 20.74 47.05 -9.61
CA ILE A 4 21.24 46.67 -8.29
C ILE A 4 21.28 47.94 -7.42
N PRO A 5 20.69 47.92 -6.20
CA PRO A 5 20.67 49.10 -5.34
C PRO A 5 22.08 49.49 -4.87
N SER A 6 22.35 50.79 -4.79
CA SER A 6 23.66 51.32 -4.41
C SER A 6 23.96 51.05 -2.92
N ALA A 7 25.25 51.03 -2.55
CA ALA A 7 25.71 50.81 -1.18
C ALA A 7 25.10 51.81 -0.16
N ALA A 8 24.71 53.01 -0.59
CA ALA A 8 24.04 54.00 0.23
C ALA A 8 22.59 53.58 0.59
N THR A 9 21.89 52.93 -0.34
CA THR A 9 20.55 52.37 -0.12
C THR A 9 20.59 51.19 0.85
N ILE A 10 21.62 50.33 0.75
CA ILE A 10 21.82 49.19 1.65
C ILE A 10 22.13 49.66 3.08
N SER A 11 22.99 50.67 3.24
CA SER A 11 23.34 51.23 4.56
C SER A 11 22.13 51.86 5.29
N THR A 12 21.24 52.51 4.54
CA THR A 12 20.01 53.11 5.09
C THR A 12 19.01 52.04 5.53
N LEU A 13 18.90 50.94 4.78
CA LEU A 13 18.05 49.80 5.14
C LEU A 13 18.56 49.04 6.38
N VAL A 14 19.88 48.92 6.55
CA VAL A 14 20.49 48.29 7.73
C VAL A 14 20.29 49.12 9.00
N LYS A 15 20.33 50.46 8.90
CA LYS A 15 20.07 51.35 10.06
C LYS A 15 18.60 51.41 10.49
N ALA A 16 17.67 51.04 9.59
CA ALA A 16 16.23 51.05 9.85
C ALA A 16 15.70 49.73 10.45
N GLN A 17 16.51 48.69 10.54
CA GLN A 17 16.14 47.44 11.20
C GLN A 17 16.23 47.60 12.73
N LYS A 18 15.12 47.35 13.44
CA LYS A 18 15.13 47.19 14.89
C LYS A 18 16.06 46.01 15.26
N PRO A 19 16.83 46.09 16.36
CA PRO A 19 17.75 45.03 16.73
C PRO A 19 17.01 43.70 16.91
N TRP A 20 17.58 42.66 16.29
CA TRP A 20 17.15 41.28 16.43
C TRP A 20 17.31 40.83 17.91
N PRO A 21 16.42 39.98 18.45
CA PRO A 21 16.58 39.46 19.81
C PRO A 21 17.90 38.68 19.94
N PRO A 22 18.51 38.65 21.15
CA PRO A 22 19.78 37.98 21.38
C PRO A 22 19.71 36.49 21.05
N SER A 23 20.86 35.91 20.70
CA SER A 23 20.93 34.53 20.25
C SER A 23 20.58 33.53 21.38
N PRO A 24 20.12 32.31 21.06
CA PRO A 24 19.79 31.29 22.05
C PRO A 24 20.94 30.82 22.96
N GLU A 25 22.18 31.28 22.72
CA GLU A 25 23.35 30.96 23.54
C GLU A 25 23.53 31.96 24.71
N GLU A 26 23.11 33.21 24.56
CA GLU A 26 23.25 34.24 25.62
C GLU A 26 22.22 34.05 26.74
N ASN A 27 20.99 33.61 26.42
CA ASN A 27 20.01 33.18 27.42
C ASN A 27 20.44 31.93 28.19
N ARG A 28 21.27 31.08 27.59
CA ARG A 28 21.71 29.81 28.18
C ARG A 28 22.76 30.01 29.28
N LEU A 29 23.50 31.12 29.24
CA LEU A 29 24.48 31.49 30.28
C LEU A 29 23.84 32.25 31.44
N GLN A 30 22.72 32.94 31.23
CA GLN A 30 21.99 33.64 32.30
C GLN A 30 20.99 32.74 33.06
N GLU A 31 20.43 31.71 32.43
CA GLU A 31 19.56 30.73 33.13
C GLU A 31 20.36 29.69 33.95
N ALA A 32 21.67 29.59 33.74
CA ALA A 32 22.55 28.68 34.49
C ALA A 32 22.88 29.16 35.91
N GLU A 33 22.66 30.45 36.22
CA GLU A 33 22.99 31.04 37.54
C GLU A 33 21.80 31.16 38.51
N SER A 34 20.55 30.87 38.10
CA SER A 34 19.38 31.14 38.95
C SER A 34 18.43 29.97 39.23
N SER A 35 18.74 28.73 38.87
CA SER A 35 17.89 27.59 39.27
C SER A 35 18.45 26.86 40.49
N GLU A 36 17.70 27.02 41.59
CA GLU A 36 17.82 26.30 42.84
C GLU A 36 18.08 24.81 42.63
N ALA A 37 18.88 24.24 43.54
CA ALA A 37 19.29 22.85 43.60
C ALA A 37 18.09 21.88 43.52
N ARG A 38 17.67 21.52 42.31
CA ARG A 38 16.90 20.30 42.09
C ARG A 38 17.81 19.13 42.37
N VAL A 39 17.48 18.41 43.45
CA VAL A 39 18.06 17.13 43.84
C VAL A 39 18.24 16.27 42.59
N ARG A 40 19.50 16.08 42.17
CA ARG A 40 19.83 15.10 41.15
C ARG A 40 19.58 13.74 41.77
N LEU A 41 18.41 13.17 41.50
CA LEU A 41 18.16 11.76 41.79
C LEU A 41 19.24 10.92 41.08
N PRO A 42 19.78 9.89 41.75
CA PRO A 42 20.87 9.10 41.21
C PRO A 42 20.48 8.48 39.87
N ARG A 43 21.43 8.44 38.94
CA ARG A 43 21.29 7.82 37.62
C ARG A 43 20.98 6.33 37.83
N ILE A 44 19.71 5.94 37.72
CA ILE A 44 19.28 4.55 37.94
C ILE A 44 19.75 3.71 36.75
N THR A 45 20.83 2.96 36.94
CA THR A 45 21.42 1.96 36.03
C THR A 45 20.54 0.71 35.83
N GLY A 46 19.22 0.81 36.07
CA GLY A 46 18.30 -0.33 36.13
C GLY A 46 17.06 -0.22 35.24
N GLY A 47 17.08 0.67 34.23
CA GLY A 47 15.95 0.94 33.32
C GLY A 47 15.83 -0.03 32.14
N LEU A 48 16.70 -1.03 32.02
CA LEU A 48 16.61 -2.06 30.99
C LEU A 48 16.21 -3.40 31.63
N PRO A 49 15.48 -4.26 30.89
CA PRO A 49 15.28 -5.64 31.29
C PRO A 49 16.61 -6.35 31.51
N ARG A 50 16.65 -7.27 32.49
CA ARG A 50 17.79 -8.16 32.71
C ARG A 50 17.87 -9.18 31.56
N PRO A 51 19.04 -9.81 31.34
CA PRO A 51 19.14 -10.92 30.40
C PRO A 51 18.11 -12.01 30.76
N ASN A 52 17.28 -12.40 29.78
CA ASN A 52 16.19 -13.37 29.90
C ASN A 52 15.03 -12.96 30.84
N GLU A 53 14.86 -11.67 31.11
CA GLU A 53 13.70 -11.15 31.84
C GLU A 53 12.59 -10.78 30.85
N ASP A 54 11.46 -11.46 30.94
CA ASP A 54 10.27 -11.12 30.15
C ASP A 54 9.59 -9.83 30.66
N LEU A 55 8.66 -9.30 29.86
CA LEU A 55 7.92 -8.07 30.15
C LEU A 55 7.26 -8.11 31.55
N PHE A 56 6.60 -9.21 31.89
CA PHE A 56 5.84 -9.33 33.13
C PHE A 56 6.77 -9.43 34.35
N ALA A 57 7.87 -10.16 34.24
CA ALA A 57 8.92 -10.23 35.25
C ALA A 57 9.58 -8.85 35.46
N PHE A 58 9.81 -8.11 34.38
CA PHE A 58 10.31 -6.74 34.44
C PHE A 58 9.33 -5.80 35.15
N ILE A 59 8.05 -5.82 34.76
CA ILE A 59 7.00 -4.97 35.37
C ILE A 59 6.84 -5.32 36.85
N LYS A 60 6.72 -6.61 37.19
CA LYS A 60 6.62 -7.07 38.58
C LYS A 60 7.79 -6.60 39.44
N ARG A 61 9.02 -6.72 38.92
CA ARG A 61 10.22 -6.23 39.62
C ARG A 61 10.18 -4.71 39.83
N ARG A 62 9.63 -3.96 38.85
CA ARG A 62 9.47 -2.51 38.97
C ARG A 62 8.38 -2.14 39.95
N ASP A 63 7.26 -2.84 39.97
CA ASP A 63 6.19 -2.64 40.95
C ASP A 63 6.65 -2.89 42.38
N GLU A 64 7.41 -3.98 42.61
CA GLU A 64 8.01 -4.26 43.91
C GLU A 64 8.98 -3.15 44.36
N ARG A 65 9.71 -2.54 43.42
CA ARG A 65 10.56 -1.39 43.70
C ARG A 65 9.74 -0.12 43.94
N ARG A 66 8.70 0.10 43.14
CA ARG A 66 7.77 1.24 43.26
C ARG A 66 7.17 1.28 44.66
N LEU A 67 6.68 0.15 45.16
CA LEU A 67 6.13 0.02 46.51
C LEU A 67 7.14 0.38 47.60
N ARG A 68 8.42 -0.02 47.44
CA ARG A 68 9.48 0.36 48.39
C ARG A 68 9.77 1.85 48.36
N VAL A 69 9.83 2.46 47.17
CA VAL A 69 10.08 3.91 47.04
C VAL A 69 8.91 4.72 47.61
N ILE A 70 7.67 4.31 47.34
CA ILE A 70 6.47 4.94 47.90
C ILE A 70 6.48 4.86 49.44
N SER A 71 6.94 3.75 50.03
CA SER A 71 6.99 3.61 51.49
C SER A 71 7.98 4.56 52.20
N SER A 72 8.93 5.14 51.46
CA SER A 72 9.94 6.07 51.96
C SER A 72 9.86 7.46 51.33
N GLU A 73 8.76 7.78 50.64
CA GLU A 73 8.62 9.02 49.90
C GLU A 73 8.44 10.23 50.84
N THR A 74 9.04 11.36 50.47
CA THR A 74 8.81 12.63 51.15
C THR A 74 7.47 13.25 50.73
N THR A 75 6.94 14.20 51.51
CA THR A 75 5.66 14.88 51.19
C THR A 75 5.66 15.55 49.82
N LEU A 76 6.81 16.07 49.37
CA LEU A 76 6.95 16.70 48.05
C LEU A 76 6.96 15.66 46.91
N GLU A 77 7.63 14.52 47.13
CA GLU A 77 7.65 13.41 46.18
C GLU A 77 6.28 12.74 46.05
N HIS A 78 5.56 12.61 47.17
CA HIS A 78 4.18 12.14 47.21
C HIS A 78 3.26 13.03 46.35
N GLN A 79 3.32 14.35 46.54
CA GLN A 79 2.51 15.29 45.74
C GLN A 79 2.86 15.24 44.25
N SER A 80 4.14 15.17 43.90
CA SER A 80 4.59 15.07 42.51
C SER A 80 4.20 13.74 41.85
N ARG A 81 4.20 12.63 42.60
CA ARG A 81 3.73 11.32 42.13
C ARG A 81 2.21 11.31 41.91
N LEU A 82 1.42 11.83 42.86
CA LEU A 82 -0.04 11.93 42.70
C LEU A 82 -0.43 12.76 41.47
N GLN A 83 0.27 13.86 41.21
CA GLN A 83 0.02 14.66 40.01
C GLN A 83 0.35 13.90 38.71
N ARG A 84 1.39 13.04 38.73
CA ARG A 84 1.75 12.17 37.60
C ARG A 84 0.72 11.07 37.36
N GLU A 85 0.24 10.42 38.42
CA GLU A 85 -0.81 9.39 38.35
C GLU A 85 -2.14 9.98 37.85
N GLU A 86 -2.52 11.17 38.32
CA GLU A 86 -3.71 11.88 37.83
C GLU A 86 -3.59 12.23 36.33
N ASN A 87 -2.41 12.68 35.89
CA ASN A 87 -2.18 12.98 34.47
C ASN A 87 -2.18 11.71 33.61
N ALA A 88 -1.63 10.60 34.12
CA ALA A 88 -1.62 9.32 33.43
C ALA A 88 -3.02 8.72 33.28
N GLY A 89 -3.89 8.88 34.30
CA GLY A 89 -5.28 8.43 34.25
C GLY A 89 -6.18 9.17 33.23
N ARG A 90 -5.67 10.21 32.55
CA ARG A 90 -6.36 10.89 31.44
C ARG A 90 -6.14 10.21 30.08
N ASP A 91 -5.29 9.19 30.03
CA ASP A 91 -4.93 8.38 28.85
C ASP A 91 -4.55 9.20 27.60
N ARG A 92 -3.88 10.34 27.81
CA ARG A 92 -3.36 11.19 26.73
C ARG A 92 -1.87 10.92 26.52
N PRO A 93 -1.38 11.00 25.27
CA PRO A 93 0.04 10.85 24.99
C PRO A 93 0.86 11.90 25.77
N PRO A 94 1.99 11.51 26.36
CA PRO A 94 2.79 12.41 27.18
C PRO A 94 3.44 13.49 26.33
N GLY A 95 3.18 14.78 26.60
CA GLY A 95 3.78 15.87 25.81
C GLY A 95 5.32 15.91 25.84
N ARG A 96 5.95 16.78 25.04
CA ARG A 96 7.43 16.88 24.85
C ARG A 96 8.31 16.98 26.11
N LYS A 97 7.73 17.39 27.25
CA LYS A 97 8.39 17.48 28.58
C LYS A 97 7.87 16.46 29.60
N GLY A 98 7.00 15.53 29.18
CA GLY A 98 6.37 14.52 30.01
C GLY A 98 7.14 13.20 30.07
N ALA A 99 6.42 12.16 30.49
CA ALA A 99 6.94 10.80 30.70
C ALA A 99 7.63 10.23 29.46
N ARG A 100 8.66 9.39 29.68
CA ARG A 100 9.32 8.67 28.59
C ARG A 100 8.46 7.49 28.15
N VAL A 101 8.30 7.29 26.85
CA VAL A 101 7.57 6.14 26.31
C VAL A 101 8.57 5.08 25.84
N TYR A 102 8.34 3.85 26.24
CA TYR A 102 9.05 2.66 25.78
C TYR A 102 8.04 1.71 25.16
N TYR A 103 8.41 1.07 24.07
CA TYR A 103 7.63 -0.02 23.49
C TYR A 103 8.44 -1.31 23.56
N TRP A 104 7.75 -2.43 23.68
CA TRP A 104 8.36 -3.75 23.80
C TRP A 104 8.17 -4.54 22.52
N ASP A 105 9.21 -4.52 21.71
CA ASP A 105 9.24 -5.20 20.42
C ASP A 105 9.58 -6.67 20.59
N LEU A 106 9.06 -7.53 19.74
CA LEU A 106 9.39 -8.95 19.75
C LEU A 106 10.53 -9.20 18.75
N VAL A 107 11.75 -9.33 19.26
CA VAL A 107 12.95 -9.56 18.44
C VAL A 107 13.47 -10.96 18.73
N GLU A 108 13.49 -11.83 17.73
CA GLU A 108 13.97 -13.23 17.86
C GLU A 108 13.26 -14.02 18.98
N GLY A 109 11.97 -13.72 19.22
CA GLY A 109 11.17 -14.34 20.28
C GLY A 109 11.42 -13.78 21.69
N ILE A 110 12.22 -12.72 21.83
CA ILE A 110 12.51 -12.05 23.09
C ILE A 110 11.94 -10.62 23.05
N ARG A 111 11.23 -10.23 24.10
CA ARG A 111 10.71 -8.87 24.23
C ARG A 111 11.84 -7.89 24.55
N VAL A 112 12.13 -6.98 23.63
CA VAL A 112 13.15 -5.94 23.77
C VAL A 112 12.49 -4.60 24.04
N ARG A 113 12.82 -4.02 25.20
CA ARG A 113 12.36 -2.69 25.60
C ARG A 113 13.13 -1.60 24.86
N THR A 114 12.45 -0.90 23.95
CA THR A 114 13.06 0.17 23.14
C THR A 114 12.46 1.53 23.50
N ALA A 115 13.32 2.53 23.68
CA ALA A 115 12.89 3.91 23.97
C ALA A 115 12.31 4.56 22.70
N VAL A 116 11.10 5.11 22.79
CA VAL A 116 10.49 5.85 21.69
C VAL A 116 11.03 7.27 21.66
N GLY A 117 11.43 7.72 20.46
CA GLY A 117 11.87 9.08 20.23
C GLY A 117 10.76 10.11 20.52
N ARG A 118 11.15 11.29 21.03
CA ARG A 118 10.21 12.36 21.41
C ARG A 118 9.41 12.97 20.25
N SER A 119 9.67 12.56 19.01
CA SER A 119 8.94 12.99 17.82
C SER A 119 7.99 11.93 17.28
N ASN A 120 7.98 10.72 17.85
CA ASN A 120 7.28 9.55 17.30
C ASN A 120 6.43 8.80 18.34
N TYR A 121 6.29 9.34 19.56
CA TYR A 121 5.54 8.66 20.62
C TYR A 121 4.03 8.76 20.44
N GLU A 122 3.51 9.78 19.75
CA GLU A 122 2.07 9.93 19.46
C GLU A 122 1.62 8.82 18.49
N ASP A 123 2.40 8.56 17.44
CA ASP A 123 2.14 7.50 16.47
C ASP A 123 2.19 6.09 17.07
N ILE A 124 3.05 5.85 18.07
CA ILE A 124 3.10 4.57 18.80
C ILE A 124 1.99 4.52 19.84
N TRP A 125 1.60 5.64 20.44
CA TRP A 125 0.51 5.70 21.41
C TRP A 125 -0.83 5.30 20.80
N GLU A 126 -1.16 5.84 19.62
CA GLU A 126 -2.44 5.62 18.93
C GLU A 126 -2.61 4.21 18.35
N ARG A 127 -1.54 3.40 18.29
CA ARG A 127 -1.56 2.04 17.72
C ARG A 127 -1.92 0.94 18.72
N TYR A 128 -1.98 1.26 20.01
CA TYR A 128 -2.18 0.30 21.10
C TYR A 128 -3.38 0.74 21.93
N GLY A 129 -4.16 -0.19 22.46
CA GLY A 129 -5.27 0.12 23.36
C GLY A 129 -4.81 0.69 24.70
N SER A 130 -5.75 1.14 25.54
CA SER A 130 -5.45 1.77 26.82
C SER A 130 -4.92 0.79 27.88
N HIS A 131 -5.36 -0.47 27.85
CA HIS A 131 -4.88 -1.58 28.68
C HIS A 131 -3.55 -2.18 28.17
N GLN A 132 -3.17 -1.92 26.92
CA GLN A 132 -1.83 -2.23 26.38
C GLN A 132 -0.72 -1.25 26.82
N ARG A 133 -1.03 -0.34 27.75
CA ARG A 133 -0.11 0.71 28.23
C ARG A 133 0.04 0.62 29.74
N HIS A 134 1.27 0.41 30.20
CA HIS A 134 1.59 0.35 31.63
C HIS A 134 2.42 1.57 32.07
N TYR A 135 1.92 2.34 33.04
CA TYR A 135 2.60 3.53 33.56
C TYR A 135 3.31 3.29 34.91
N ASP A 136 4.59 3.68 34.99
CA ASP A 136 5.38 3.74 36.22
C ASP A 136 5.48 5.20 36.72
N SER A 137 4.68 5.53 37.73
CA SER A 137 4.61 6.85 38.35
C SER A 137 5.84 7.25 39.16
N VAL A 138 6.72 6.31 39.52
CA VAL A 138 7.96 6.64 40.24
C VAL A 138 9.05 7.02 39.25
N ALA A 139 9.20 6.24 38.17
CA ALA A 139 10.23 6.48 37.15
C ALA A 139 9.82 7.49 36.05
N ASP A 140 8.53 7.83 35.98
CA ASP A 140 7.92 8.65 34.92
C ASP A 140 8.10 8.04 33.53
N GLU A 141 7.69 6.79 33.39
CA GLU A 141 7.86 6.00 32.16
C GLU A 141 6.58 5.23 31.81
N TRP A 142 6.27 5.17 30.52
CA TRP A 142 5.27 4.30 29.93
C TRP A 142 5.95 3.10 29.27
N ASP A 143 5.38 1.94 29.47
CA ASP A 143 5.75 0.68 28.82
C ASP A 143 4.53 0.21 28.01
N ILE A 144 4.65 0.24 26.68
CA ILE A 144 3.60 -0.11 25.73
C ILE A 144 3.92 -1.48 25.13
N CYS A 145 2.99 -2.43 25.21
CA CYS A 145 3.18 -3.75 24.65
C CYS A 145 1.85 -4.45 24.40
N THR A 146 1.75 -5.18 23.28
CA THR A 146 0.60 -6.04 22.98
C THR A 146 0.41 -7.17 23.99
N ASP A 147 1.47 -7.61 24.68
CA ASP A 147 1.36 -8.67 25.69
C ASP A 147 0.58 -8.24 26.94
N LEU A 148 0.49 -6.93 27.24
CA LEU A 148 -0.17 -6.43 28.45
C LEU A 148 -1.66 -6.73 28.47
N ASP A 149 -2.30 -6.53 27.31
CA ASP A 149 -3.65 -7.00 27.05
C ASP A 149 -3.76 -7.29 25.54
N PRO A 150 -3.59 -8.56 25.14
CA PRO A 150 -3.60 -8.94 23.72
C PRO A 150 -4.92 -8.67 23.00
N HIS A 151 -6.01 -8.45 23.75
CA HIS A 151 -7.36 -8.26 23.22
C HIS A 151 -7.77 -6.79 23.16
N ASP A 152 -6.99 -5.91 23.79
CA ASP A 152 -7.22 -4.48 23.82
C ASP A 152 -6.57 -3.82 22.60
N GLY A 153 -7.34 -3.68 21.52
CA GLY A 153 -6.93 -2.90 20.34
C GLY A 153 -7.11 -1.40 20.56
N PRO A 154 -6.59 -0.53 19.67
CA PRO A 154 -6.94 0.89 19.71
C PRO A 154 -8.46 1.04 19.65
N ASP A 155 -9.04 1.88 20.53
CA ASP A 155 -10.44 2.29 20.49
C ASP A 155 -10.72 3.01 19.17
N TYR A 156 -11.07 2.24 18.13
CA TYR A 156 -11.83 2.75 17.01
C TYR A 156 -13.26 2.86 17.52
N ASP A 157 -13.65 4.02 18.05
CA ASP A 157 -15.01 4.29 18.50
C ASP A 157 -16.05 3.63 17.56
N ASP A 158 -16.71 2.60 18.08
CA ASP A 158 -17.93 1.90 17.67
C ASP A 158 -18.28 1.82 16.17
N LEU A 159 -18.16 0.62 15.59
CA LEU A 159 -19.27 -0.02 14.86
C LEU A 159 -19.21 -1.56 15.00
N ASP A 160 -20.07 -2.07 15.91
CA ASP A 160 -20.71 -3.40 16.01
C ASP A 160 -20.24 -4.55 15.10
N SER A 161 -19.75 -5.63 15.71
CA SER A 161 -20.50 -6.90 15.88
C SER A 161 -19.56 -8.09 16.06
N ASP A 162 -19.83 -8.84 17.15
CA ASP A 162 -19.29 -10.13 17.56
C ASP A 162 -19.02 -11.15 16.44
N ASP A 163 -17.87 -11.83 16.47
CA ASP A 163 -17.83 -13.26 16.82
C ASP A 163 -16.38 -13.81 16.94
N ASP A 164 -16.14 -14.30 18.15
CA ASP A 164 -15.09 -15.15 18.73
C ASP A 164 -14.47 -16.21 17.80
N TYR A 165 -13.14 -16.23 17.62
CA TYR A 165 -12.37 -17.45 17.39
C TYR A 165 -10.94 -17.37 17.96
N ASP A 166 -10.79 -18.13 19.04
CA ASP A 166 -9.59 -18.48 19.80
C ASP A 166 -8.34 -18.91 19.00
N ALA A 167 -7.22 -18.39 19.49
CA ALA A 167 -5.96 -19.07 19.83
C ALA A 167 -5.37 -20.13 18.88
N TYR A 168 -4.15 -19.88 18.37
CA TYR A 168 -3.07 -20.88 18.42
C TYR A 168 -1.68 -20.23 18.32
N PHE A 169 -0.93 -20.32 19.42
CA PHE A 169 0.50 -20.03 19.53
C PHE A 169 1.25 -21.36 19.70
N MET A 170 2.21 -21.70 18.82
CA MET A 170 3.32 -22.65 19.08
C MET A 170 4.44 -22.34 18.07
N SER A 171 5.59 -21.79 18.46
CA SER A 171 6.72 -22.32 19.24
C SER A 171 7.73 -23.18 18.44
N ALA A 172 8.90 -22.55 18.23
CA ALA A 172 10.29 -23.05 18.27
C ALA A 172 10.78 -24.17 17.32
N ASN A 173 11.81 -23.87 16.51
CA ASN A 173 13.20 -24.13 16.93
C ASN A 173 14.28 -23.56 15.97
N SER A 174 15.40 -23.28 16.62
CA SER A 174 16.66 -22.67 16.17
C SER A 174 17.44 -23.49 15.13
N GLU A 175 18.14 -22.83 14.22
CA GLU A 175 19.62 -22.80 14.18
C GLU A 175 20.11 -21.85 13.06
N MET A 176 20.86 -20.82 13.47
CA MET A 176 21.56 -19.88 12.58
C MET A 176 22.73 -20.57 11.88
N ASN A 177 22.95 -20.26 10.59
CA ASN A 177 24.31 -20.06 10.06
C ASN A 177 24.34 -19.25 8.75
N GLU A 178 25.14 -18.18 8.83
CA GLU A 178 26.03 -17.52 7.86
C GLU A 178 25.53 -17.14 6.44
N GLU A 179 25.48 -15.81 6.27
CA GLU A 179 25.74 -14.99 5.07
C GLU A 179 25.81 -15.74 3.72
N GLY A 180 24.70 -15.68 2.98
CA GLY A 180 24.66 -15.99 1.56
C GLY A 180 23.61 -15.14 0.86
N ASP A 181 23.93 -14.68 -0.35
CA ASP A 181 23.00 -14.04 -1.29
C ASP A 181 21.71 -14.87 -1.39
N HIS A 182 20.59 -14.31 -0.90
CA HIS A 182 19.31 -14.99 -0.71
C HIS A 182 18.64 -15.45 -2.02
N ASN A 183 19.25 -15.16 -3.18
CA ASN A 183 18.81 -15.67 -4.47
C ASN A 183 19.41 -17.04 -4.84
N VAL A 184 20.23 -17.66 -3.98
CA VAL A 184 20.90 -18.93 -4.30
C VAL A 184 20.82 -19.91 -3.13
N GLY A 185 20.25 -21.10 -3.38
CA GLY A 185 20.26 -22.22 -2.41
C GLY A 185 18.91 -22.92 -2.26
N ALA A 186 18.90 -24.05 -1.55
CA ALA A 186 17.72 -24.91 -1.38
C ALA A 186 16.58 -24.31 -0.54
N ALA A 187 16.82 -23.16 0.11
CA ALA A 187 15.87 -22.38 0.89
C ALA A 187 15.60 -20.97 0.30
N SER A 188 16.10 -20.68 -0.91
CA SER A 188 15.82 -19.43 -1.62
C SER A 188 14.36 -19.36 -2.07
N SER A 189 13.80 -18.15 -2.19
CA SER A 189 12.46 -17.89 -2.72
C SER A 189 12.22 -18.58 -4.07
N ASP A 190 13.24 -18.65 -4.94
CA ASP A 190 13.17 -19.36 -6.23
C ASP A 190 13.07 -20.89 -6.05
N ALA A 191 13.91 -21.47 -5.18
CA ALA A 191 13.88 -22.90 -4.87
C ALA A 191 12.60 -23.32 -4.12
N PHE A 192 12.00 -22.40 -3.36
CA PHE A 192 10.73 -22.59 -2.67
C PHE A 192 9.55 -22.56 -3.65
N LEU A 193 9.48 -21.59 -4.57
CA LEU A 193 8.49 -21.58 -5.66
C LEU A 193 8.56 -22.88 -6.48
N VAL A 194 9.77 -23.35 -6.79
CA VAL A 194 9.97 -24.64 -7.48
C VAL A 194 9.48 -25.84 -6.66
N ARG A 195 9.55 -25.79 -5.33
CA ARG A 195 9.11 -26.86 -4.42
C ARG A 195 7.59 -26.84 -4.19
N LEU A 196 6.99 -25.64 -4.12
CA LEU A 196 5.55 -25.44 -4.06
C LEU A 196 4.88 -25.96 -5.35
N HIS A 197 5.49 -25.69 -6.51
CA HIS A 197 5.02 -26.22 -7.80
C HIS A 197 5.32 -27.70 -8.05
N ARG A 198 6.15 -28.35 -7.21
CA ARG A 198 6.44 -29.79 -7.29
C ARG A 198 5.44 -30.69 -6.57
N SER A 199 4.63 -30.13 -5.67
CA SER A 199 3.84 -30.92 -4.70
C SER A 199 2.36 -31.09 -5.08
N ASN A 200 1.98 -30.72 -6.30
CA ASN A 200 0.70 -31.11 -6.89
C ASN A 200 0.96 -32.15 -7.99
N ASP A 201 0.83 -33.43 -7.63
CA ASP A 201 0.66 -34.55 -8.58
C ASP A 201 -0.79 -34.65 -9.11
N LEU A 202 -1.62 -33.65 -8.82
CA LEU A 202 -2.67 -33.27 -9.78
C LEU A 202 -1.95 -32.61 -10.95
N PRO A 203 -2.22 -32.98 -12.22
CA PRO A 203 -1.63 -32.25 -13.34
C PRO A 203 -1.84 -30.78 -13.04
N PRO A 204 -0.80 -29.94 -13.11
CA PRO A 204 -0.97 -28.54 -12.80
C PRO A 204 -2.23 -28.16 -13.58
N ALA A 205 -3.22 -27.63 -12.88
CA ALA A 205 -4.02 -26.58 -13.46
C ALA A 205 -2.97 -25.51 -13.76
N SER A 206 -2.22 -25.77 -14.83
CA SER A 206 -1.42 -24.84 -15.52
C SER A 206 -2.48 -23.80 -15.75
N ILE A 207 -2.31 -22.67 -15.08
CA ILE A 207 -2.96 -21.44 -15.47
C ILE A 207 -2.34 -21.19 -16.85
N GLN A 208 -2.73 -22.02 -17.82
CA GLN A 208 -2.53 -21.80 -19.20
C GLN A 208 -3.50 -20.65 -19.37
N PHE A 209 -2.95 -19.44 -19.42
CA PHE A 209 -3.59 -18.35 -20.12
C PHE A 209 -3.73 -18.87 -21.55
N LEU A 210 -4.79 -19.65 -21.76
CA LEU A 210 -5.02 -20.59 -22.86
C LEU A 210 -5.60 -19.85 -24.06
N GLU A 211 -5.49 -18.52 -24.07
CA GLU A 211 -5.88 -17.75 -25.22
C GLU A 211 -4.72 -17.74 -26.22
N PRO A 212 -4.97 -18.17 -27.48
CA PRO A 212 -4.01 -18.01 -28.54
C PRO A 212 -3.58 -16.54 -28.65
N ILE A 213 -2.28 -16.29 -28.76
CA ILE A 213 -1.71 -14.94 -28.90
C ILE A 213 -2.35 -14.09 -30.00
N VAL A 214 -2.86 -14.75 -31.05
CA VAL A 214 -3.57 -14.12 -32.16
C VAL A 214 -4.93 -13.57 -31.71
N ASP A 215 -5.63 -14.31 -30.85
CA ASP A 215 -6.93 -13.92 -30.31
C ASP A 215 -6.76 -12.76 -29.33
N THR A 216 -5.74 -12.80 -28.47
CA THR A 216 -5.38 -11.67 -27.61
C THR A 216 -5.03 -10.43 -28.44
N ALA A 217 -4.24 -10.58 -29.51
CA ALA A 217 -3.92 -9.47 -30.41
C ALA A 217 -5.16 -8.92 -31.13
N TYR A 218 -6.11 -9.78 -31.50
CA TYR A 218 -7.37 -9.38 -32.11
C TYR A 218 -8.27 -8.66 -31.11
N HIS A 219 -8.61 -9.29 -29.97
CA HIS A 219 -9.55 -8.75 -29.01
C HIS A 219 -9.04 -7.45 -28.37
N ARG A 220 -7.74 -7.38 -28.04
CA ARG A 220 -7.19 -6.20 -27.37
C ARG A 220 -6.85 -5.07 -28.34
N PHE A 221 -6.29 -5.39 -29.51
CA PHE A 221 -5.73 -4.38 -30.43
C PHE A 221 -6.34 -4.36 -31.83
N GLY A 222 -7.15 -5.36 -32.20
CA GLY A 222 -7.82 -5.40 -33.50
C GLY A 222 -7.00 -6.05 -34.62
N PHE A 223 -6.02 -6.90 -34.28
CA PHE A 223 -5.19 -7.61 -35.27
C PHE A 223 -6.01 -8.55 -36.18
N LEU A 224 -5.91 -8.34 -37.48
CA LEU A 224 -6.51 -9.18 -38.52
C LEU A 224 -5.42 -10.03 -39.19
N LYS A 225 -5.39 -11.33 -38.87
CA LYS A 225 -4.52 -12.29 -39.55
C LYS A 225 -4.81 -12.33 -41.05
N GLN A 226 -3.77 -12.24 -41.88
CA GLN A 226 -3.88 -12.40 -43.32
C GLN A 226 -3.46 -13.80 -43.76
N PRO A 227 -4.09 -14.35 -44.81
CA PRO A 227 -3.76 -15.68 -45.33
C PRO A 227 -2.31 -15.76 -45.81
N MET A 228 -1.78 -16.98 -45.83
CA MET A 228 -0.41 -17.28 -46.24
C MET A 228 -0.16 -16.80 -47.67
N GLN A 229 0.80 -15.88 -47.90
CA GLN A 229 1.00 -15.27 -49.22
C GLN A 229 2.30 -15.69 -49.91
N ASP A 230 3.28 -16.26 -49.20
CA ASP A 230 4.48 -16.80 -49.86
C ASP A 230 5.19 -17.86 -49.00
N GLY A 231 5.70 -18.93 -49.63
CA GLY A 231 6.38 -20.05 -48.97
C GLY A 231 7.84 -19.77 -48.60
N ARG A 232 8.20 -18.51 -48.39
CA ARG A 232 9.58 -18.12 -48.06
C ARG A 232 9.84 -18.39 -46.59
N GLU A 233 10.99 -19.00 -46.32
CA GLU A 233 11.49 -19.17 -44.96
C GLU A 233 11.82 -17.79 -44.37
N LEU A 234 11.03 -17.37 -43.38
CA LEU A 234 11.13 -16.06 -42.73
C LEU A 234 11.84 -16.23 -41.39
N ILE A 235 13.04 -15.66 -41.27
CA ILE A 235 13.78 -15.69 -40.00
C ILE A 235 13.45 -14.44 -39.19
N ILE A 236 12.74 -14.61 -38.08
CA ILE A 236 12.43 -13.54 -37.13
C ILE A 236 13.45 -13.55 -36.01
N SER A 237 14.03 -12.39 -35.72
CA SER A 237 14.91 -12.24 -34.55
C SER A 237 14.16 -12.60 -33.26
N PRO A 238 14.66 -13.56 -32.46
CA PRO A 238 14.03 -13.94 -31.19
C PRO A 238 13.84 -12.76 -30.23
N LYS A 239 14.76 -11.78 -30.27
CA LYS A 239 14.68 -10.55 -29.46
C LYS A 239 13.47 -9.69 -29.83
N ILE A 240 13.15 -9.59 -31.12
CA ILE A 240 11.99 -8.82 -31.60
C ILE A 240 10.72 -9.54 -31.17
N TRP A 241 10.66 -10.85 -31.39
CA TRP A 241 9.50 -11.66 -31.00
C TRP A 241 9.21 -11.59 -29.50
N MET A 242 10.22 -11.68 -28.64
CA MET A 242 10.05 -11.54 -27.19
C MET A 242 9.53 -10.16 -26.78
N LYS A 243 9.96 -9.09 -27.46
CA LYS A 243 9.39 -7.74 -27.23
C LYS A 243 7.93 -7.66 -27.64
N THR A 244 7.58 -8.21 -28.80
CA THR A 244 6.19 -8.27 -29.28
C THR A 244 5.30 -9.05 -28.30
N LEU A 245 5.77 -10.20 -27.79
CA LEU A 245 5.07 -10.95 -26.76
C LEU A 245 4.86 -10.10 -25.49
N GLY A 246 5.90 -9.42 -25.01
CA GLY A 246 5.78 -8.53 -23.85
C GLY A 246 4.74 -7.42 -24.03
N LEU A 247 4.69 -6.80 -25.22
CA LEU A 247 3.69 -5.77 -25.57
C LEU A 247 2.26 -6.33 -25.65
N LEU A 248 2.11 -7.60 -26.01
CA LEU A 248 0.83 -8.31 -26.01
C LEU A 248 0.46 -8.84 -24.61
N GLY A 249 1.28 -8.60 -23.58
CA GLY A 249 1.03 -9.07 -22.21
C GLY A 249 1.52 -10.49 -21.91
N HIS A 250 2.30 -11.10 -22.81
CA HIS A 250 2.86 -12.44 -22.63
C HIS A 250 4.32 -12.37 -22.19
N GLY A 251 4.58 -12.69 -20.92
CA GLY A 251 5.94 -12.78 -20.37
C GLY A 251 6.70 -14.05 -20.78
N ARG A 252 6.02 -15.03 -21.38
CA ARG A 252 6.61 -16.32 -21.80
C ARG A 252 6.14 -16.71 -23.20
N PRO A 253 6.96 -17.42 -23.99
CA PRO A 253 6.53 -17.96 -25.28
C PRO A 253 5.36 -18.95 -25.11
N PRO A 254 4.35 -18.94 -26.02
CA PRO A 254 3.25 -19.90 -25.97
C PRO A 254 3.77 -21.35 -26.17
N LEU A 255 3.36 -22.26 -25.29
CA LEU A 255 3.63 -23.70 -25.32
C LEU A 255 2.32 -24.46 -25.67
N PRO A 256 2.33 -25.61 -26.38
CA PRO A 256 3.46 -26.30 -27.02
C PRO A 256 3.63 -25.98 -28.52
N GLN A 257 2.68 -25.27 -29.16
CA GLN A 257 2.80 -24.80 -30.54
C GLN A 257 2.41 -23.33 -30.62
N GLY A 258 3.42 -22.45 -30.67
CA GLY A 258 3.22 -21.03 -30.95
C GLY A 258 2.74 -20.80 -32.40
N PRO A 259 2.39 -19.55 -32.74
CA PRO A 259 2.00 -19.20 -34.10
C PRO A 259 3.11 -19.55 -35.12
N ASP A 260 2.71 -19.82 -36.36
CA ASP A 260 3.63 -19.99 -37.49
C ASP A 260 4.49 -18.72 -37.71
N ASP A 261 5.64 -18.86 -38.36
CA ASP A 261 6.59 -17.75 -38.53
C ASP A 261 6.02 -16.59 -39.35
N GLN A 262 5.10 -16.86 -40.28
CA GLN A 262 4.41 -15.78 -40.99
C GLN A 262 3.51 -14.98 -40.04
N THR A 263 2.76 -15.65 -39.17
CA THR A 263 1.89 -15.01 -38.18
C THR A 263 2.71 -14.21 -37.17
N LYS A 264 3.84 -14.74 -36.72
CA LYS A 264 4.79 -13.99 -35.88
C LYS A 264 5.24 -12.70 -36.58
N LEU A 265 5.57 -12.76 -37.88
CA LEU A 265 5.99 -11.59 -38.64
C LEU A 265 4.87 -10.55 -38.73
N GLN A 266 3.64 -10.99 -39.04
CA GLN A 266 2.47 -10.12 -39.11
C GLN A 266 2.20 -9.44 -37.76
N LEU A 267 2.32 -10.16 -36.65
CA LEU A 267 2.18 -9.59 -35.30
C LEU A 267 3.28 -8.57 -34.99
N CYS A 268 4.53 -8.87 -35.31
CA CYS A 268 5.66 -7.95 -35.14
C CYS A 268 5.44 -6.65 -35.94
N GLN A 269 5.05 -6.78 -37.21
CA GLN A 269 4.75 -5.63 -38.09
C GLN A 269 3.57 -4.83 -37.54
N PHE A 270 2.46 -5.50 -37.23
CA PHE A 270 1.25 -4.88 -36.69
C PHE A 270 1.55 -4.04 -35.44
N ILE A 271 2.24 -4.60 -34.45
CA ILE A 271 2.55 -3.89 -33.21
C ILE A 271 3.53 -2.74 -33.45
N THR A 272 4.52 -2.91 -34.33
CA THR A 272 5.46 -1.84 -34.69
C THR A 272 4.74 -0.67 -35.35
N ASP A 273 3.88 -0.97 -36.32
CA ASP A 273 3.09 0.04 -37.03
C ASP A 273 2.09 0.72 -36.09
N LEU A 274 1.47 -0.04 -35.17
CA LEU A 274 0.51 0.48 -34.20
C LEU A 274 1.18 1.49 -33.25
N LEU A 275 2.39 1.19 -32.78
CA LEU A 275 3.18 2.10 -31.95
C LEU A 275 3.63 3.36 -32.68
N ALA A 276 3.80 3.29 -34.00
CA ALA A 276 4.16 4.43 -34.84
C ALA A 276 2.96 5.28 -35.28
N SER A 277 1.74 4.77 -35.10
CA SER A 277 0.50 5.41 -35.57
C SER A 277 0.07 6.54 -34.64
N SER A 278 -0.15 7.74 -35.19
CA SER A 278 -0.68 8.90 -34.46
C SER A 278 -2.19 9.02 -34.46
N ASP A 279 -2.85 8.43 -35.46
CA ASP A 279 -4.29 8.51 -35.70
C ASP A 279 -4.79 7.30 -36.49
N LEU A 280 -6.11 7.23 -36.69
CA LEU A 280 -6.75 6.11 -37.38
C LEU A 280 -6.43 6.06 -38.88
N GLN A 281 -6.06 7.18 -39.52
CA GLN A 281 -5.71 7.21 -40.95
C GLN A 281 -4.35 6.54 -41.21
N HIS A 282 -3.45 6.65 -40.24
CA HIS A 282 -2.11 6.04 -40.27
C HIS A 282 -2.07 4.66 -39.60
N ALA A 283 -3.20 4.16 -39.10
CA ALA A 283 -3.27 2.88 -38.42
C ALA A 283 -2.84 1.70 -39.32
N PRO A 284 -2.33 0.60 -38.73
CA PRO A 284 -1.88 -0.55 -39.50
C PRO A 284 -3.00 -1.11 -40.37
N ARG A 285 -2.69 -1.54 -41.60
CA ARG A 285 -3.69 -2.18 -42.50
C ARG A 285 -4.27 -3.47 -41.92
N LEU A 286 -3.55 -4.08 -40.98
CA LEU A 286 -3.96 -5.27 -40.25
C LEU A 286 -4.86 -4.92 -39.04
N CYS A 287 -5.22 -3.65 -38.84
CA CYS A 287 -6.15 -3.22 -37.79
C CYS A 287 -7.60 -3.28 -38.30
N ASP A 288 -8.49 -3.85 -37.50
CA ASP A 288 -9.93 -3.93 -37.78
C ASP A 288 -10.61 -2.57 -37.96
N LEU A 289 -10.16 -1.56 -37.22
CA LEU A 289 -10.66 -0.18 -37.35
C LEU A 289 -10.21 0.50 -38.64
N ALA A 290 -9.04 0.11 -39.17
CA ALA A 290 -8.48 0.61 -40.42
C ALA A 290 -8.99 -0.17 -41.65
N ALA A 291 -9.68 -1.30 -41.43
CA ALA A 291 -10.22 -2.11 -42.52
C ALA A 291 -11.28 -1.33 -43.31
N THR A 292 -11.20 -1.43 -44.63
CA THR A 292 -12.18 -0.83 -45.56
C THR A 292 -13.54 -1.55 -45.50
N ASP A 293 -13.55 -2.81 -45.06
CA ASP A 293 -14.75 -3.61 -44.88
C ASP A 293 -15.41 -3.29 -43.53
N ILE A 294 -16.53 -2.56 -43.60
CA ILE A 294 -17.28 -2.13 -42.41
C ILE A 294 -17.79 -3.31 -41.56
N HIS A 295 -17.96 -4.50 -42.16
CA HIS A 295 -18.40 -5.70 -41.44
C HIS A 295 -17.31 -6.29 -40.54
N ARG A 296 -16.06 -5.88 -40.71
CA ARG A 296 -14.94 -6.27 -39.84
C ARG A 296 -14.82 -5.40 -38.60
N ARG A 297 -15.53 -4.28 -38.54
CA ARG A 297 -15.55 -3.41 -37.35
C ARG A 297 -16.39 -4.06 -36.27
N PRO A 298 -15.94 -4.02 -35.00
CA PRO A 298 -16.71 -4.58 -33.90
C PRO A 298 -18.03 -3.82 -33.74
N LEU A 299 -19.09 -4.57 -33.47
CA LEU A 299 -20.33 -3.99 -32.98
C LEU A 299 -20.08 -3.54 -31.54
N ILE A 300 -20.49 -2.32 -31.20
CA ILE A 300 -20.38 -1.78 -29.85
C ILE A 300 -21.75 -1.97 -29.18
N PRO A 301 -21.92 -2.93 -28.25
CA PRO A 301 -23.22 -3.23 -27.64
C PRO A 301 -23.53 -2.31 -26.44
N PHE A 302 -22.86 -1.17 -26.32
CA PHE A 302 -22.97 -0.22 -25.21
C PHE A 302 -22.73 1.21 -25.70
N GLU A 303 -23.19 2.19 -24.93
CA GLU A 303 -22.83 3.59 -25.12
C GLU A 303 -21.48 3.86 -24.45
N VAL A 304 -20.70 4.79 -25.00
CA VAL A 304 -19.39 5.15 -24.44
C VAL A 304 -19.17 6.66 -24.50
N ASP A 305 -18.86 7.24 -23.34
CA ASP A 305 -18.45 8.63 -23.20
C ASP A 305 -16.99 8.72 -22.79
N ALA A 306 -16.25 9.67 -23.38
CA ALA A 306 -14.88 9.98 -22.99
C ALA A 306 -14.86 11.22 -22.09
N VAL A 307 -14.37 11.07 -20.86
CA VAL A 307 -14.33 12.12 -19.84
C VAL A 307 -12.88 12.44 -19.47
N SER A 308 -12.49 13.69 -19.65
CA SER A 308 -11.17 14.18 -19.19
C SER A 308 -11.27 14.61 -17.73
N SER A 309 -10.48 14.00 -16.87
CA SER A 309 -10.41 14.33 -15.44
C SER A 309 -8.96 14.62 -15.01
N TYR A 310 -8.80 15.14 -13.79
CA TYR A 310 -7.48 15.46 -13.21
C TYR A 310 -6.58 14.21 -13.06
N ASN A 311 -7.18 13.02 -12.96
CA ASN A 311 -6.50 11.74 -12.86
C ASN A 311 -6.43 10.98 -14.20
N GLY A 312 -6.68 11.68 -15.32
CA GLY A 312 -6.52 11.15 -16.67
C GLY A 312 -7.82 11.03 -17.46
N LEU A 313 -7.73 10.35 -18.61
CA LEU A 313 -8.85 10.08 -19.50
C LEU A 313 -9.61 8.83 -19.02
N TRP A 314 -10.93 8.95 -18.95
CA TRP A 314 -11.85 7.88 -18.60
C TRP A 314 -12.81 7.60 -19.75
N PHE A 315 -13.12 6.32 -19.94
CA PHE A 315 -14.18 5.84 -20.81
C PHE A 315 -15.30 5.31 -19.92
N ILE A 316 -16.46 5.97 -19.97
CA ILE A 316 -17.64 5.60 -19.21
C ILE A 316 -18.55 4.82 -20.14
N ILE A 317 -18.78 3.54 -19.85
CA ILE A 317 -19.65 2.69 -20.65
C ILE A 317 -20.97 2.42 -19.94
N GLN A 318 -22.05 2.47 -20.70
CA GLN A 318 -23.40 2.13 -20.26
C GLN A 318 -23.94 0.99 -21.12
N ALA A 319 -24.29 -0.11 -20.47
CA ALA A 319 -24.75 -1.31 -21.16
C ALA A 319 -26.10 -1.03 -21.87
N ARG A 320 -26.33 -1.64 -23.04
CA ARG A 320 -27.53 -1.34 -23.83
C ARG A 320 -28.84 -1.78 -23.16
N GLU A 321 -28.79 -2.82 -22.33
CA GLU A 321 -29.91 -3.28 -21.51
C GLU A 321 -29.73 -2.86 -20.04
N ALA A 322 -29.01 -1.76 -19.79
CA ALA A 322 -28.99 -1.12 -18.49
C ALA A 322 -30.44 -0.88 -18.04
N ARG A 323 -30.75 -1.29 -16.81
CA ARG A 323 -32.07 -1.02 -16.24
C ARG A 323 -32.15 0.48 -15.96
N ASP A 324 -33.32 1.09 -16.12
CA ASP A 324 -33.55 2.51 -15.78
C ASP A 324 -33.17 2.88 -14.33
N ASN A 325 -32.97 1.88 -13.47
CA ASN A 325 -32.61 2.01 -12.06
C ASN A 325 -31.19 1.49 -11.73
N GLU A 326 -30.31 1.36 -12.73
CA GLU A 326 -28.93 0.92 -12.51
C GLU A 326 -28.14 2.01 -11.75
N ALA A 327 -27.56 1.63 -10.62
CA ALA A 327 -27.05 2.59 -9.64
C ALA A 327 -25.69 3.22 -10.02
N PHE A 328 -25.03 2.70 -11.06
CA PHE A 328 -23.68 3.09 -11.47
C PHE A 328 -23.43 2.80 -12.95
N SER A 329 -22.37 3.40 -13.51
CA SER A 329 -21.84 3.13 -14.84
C SER A 329 -20.47 2.45 -14.74
N ILE A 330 -19.99 1.77 -15.79
CA ILE A 330 -18.65 1.16 -15.76
C ILE A 330 -17.62 2.18 -16.26
N GLY A 331 -16.59 2.45 -15.45
CA GLY A 331 -15.46 3.32 -15.79
C GLY A 331 -14.21 2.54 -16.15
N LEU A 332 -13.56 2.92 -17.26
CA LEU A 332 -12.34 2.29 -17.77
C LEU A 332 -11.28 3.33 -18.10
N ARG A 333 -10.01 3.04 -17.83
CA ARG A 333 -8.87 3.89 -18.22
C ARG A 333 -8.20 3.49 -19.54
N SER A 334 -8.56 2.32 -20.07
CA SER A 334 -7.92 1.73 -21.25
C SER A 334 -8.89 1.63 -22.41
N ALA A 335 -8.60 2.35 -23.51
CA ALA A 335 -9.35 2.20 -24.76
C ALA A 335 -9.24 0.77 -25.32
N ALA A 336 -8.10 0.10 -25.10
CA ALA A 336 -7.93 -1.30 -25.52
C ALA A 336 -8.92 -2.23 -24.78
N THR A 337 -9.19 -1.96 -23.50
CA THR A 337 -10.20 -2.71 -22.73
C THR A 337 -11.62 -2.44 -23.25
N VAL A 338 -11.96 -1.18 -23.51
CA VAL A 338 -13.26 -0.83 -24.14
C VAL A 338 -13.45 -1.59 -25.45
N MET A 339 -12.43 -1.60 -26.32
CA MET A 339 -12.49 -2.30 -27.59
C MET A 339 -12.52 -3.82 -27.43
N GLU A 340 -11.89 -4.36 -26.39
CA GLU A 340 -11.95 -5.78 -26.06
C GLU A 340 -13.37 -6.22 -25.67
N ILE A 341 -14.06 -5.44 -24.83
CA ILE A 341 -15.47 -5.65 -24.49
C ILE A 341 -16.32 -5.70 -25.77
N ALA A 342 -16.12 -4.74 -26.70
CA ALA A 342 -16.85 -4.68 -27.96
C ALA A 342 -16.54 -5.89 -28.88
N ARG A 343 -15.27 -6.24 -29.06
CA ARG A 343 -14.85 -7.34 -29.94
C ARG A 343 -15.28 -8.71 -29.42
N ARG A 344 -15.24 -8.92 -28.10
CA ARG A 344 -15.73 -10.15 -27.46
C ARG A 344 -17.25 -10.15 -27.30
N ARG A 345 -17.90 -9.01 -27.50
CA ARG A 345 -19.35 -8.80 -27.32
C ARG A 345 -19.80 -9.12 -25.90
N TRP A 346 -19.03 -8.70 -24.91
CA TRP A 346 -19.47 -8.77 -23.52
C TRP A 346 -20.67 -7.84 -23.31
N GLY A 347 -21.65 -8.30 -22.52
CA GLY A 347 -22.98 -7.67 -22.39
C GLY A 347 -24.10 -8.53 -23.00
N PRO A 348 -25.32 -7.99 -23.18
CA PRO A 348 -25.68 -6.56 -23.18
C PRO A 348 -26.04 -6.00 -21.79
N ARG A 349 -25.96 -6.81 -20.73
CA ARG A 349 -26.20 -6.37 -19.34
C ARG A 349 -24.89 -6.00 -18.66
N THR A 350 -24.94 -5.07 -17.72
CA THR A 350 -23.79 -4.60 -16.94
C THR A 350 -23.12 -5.73 -16.16
N GLU A 351 -23.90 -6.60 -15.50
CA GLU A 351 -23.39 -7.79 -14.78
C GLU A 351 -22.55 -8.71 -15.67
N ASP A 352 -22.96 -8.92 -16.93
CA ASP A 352 -22.24 -9.79 -17.86
C ASP A 352 -20.87 -9.19 -18.23
N ILE A 353 -20.79 -7.86 -18.34
CA ILE A 353 -19.53 -7.14 -18.58
C ILE A 353 -18.63 -7.20 -17.34
N LEU A 354 -19.17 -6.92 -16.16
CA LEU A 354 -18.44 -6.95 -14.89
C LEU A 354 -17.83 -8.33 -14.62
N LYS A 355 -18.63 -9.40 -14.78
CA LYS A 355 -18.16 -10.77 -14.60
C LYS A 355 -16.97 -11.09 -15.50
N CYS A 356 -17.01 -10.68 -16.77
CA CYS A 356 -15.89 -10.86 -17.67
C CYS A 356 -14.64 -10.06 -17.25
N LEU A 357 -14.82 -8.80 -16.84
CA LEU A 357 -13.71 -7.95 -16.37
C LEU A 357 -13.03 -8.52 -15.12
N ILE A 358 -13.80 -9.05 -14.16
CA ILE A 358 -13.30 -9.71 -12.95
C ILE A 358 -12.52 -10.98 -13.30
N ASN A 359 -13.10 -11.84 -14.14
CA ASN A 359 -12.49 -13.10 -14.57
C ASN A 359 -11.15 -12.87 -15.29
N GLU A 360 -11.09 -11.86 -16.14
CA GLU A 360 -9.86 -11.48 -16.85
C GLU A 360 -8.89 -10.65 -15.99
N GLY A 361 -9.30 -10.21 -14.79
CA GLY A 361 -8.50 -9.36 -13.90
C GLY A 361 -8.18 -8.01 -14.55
N MET A 362 -9.09 -7.46 -15.35
CA MET A 362 -8.93 -6.16 -15.99
C MET A 362 -9.27 -5.04 -15.01
N PRO A 363 -8.55 -3.90 -15.04
CA PRO A 363 -8.89 -2.76 -14.19
C PRO A 363 -10.16 -2.06 -14.69
N PHE A 364 -11.11 -1.81 -13.79
CA PHE A 364 -12.35 -1.07 -14.05
C PHE A 364 -12.90 -0.46 -12.75
N ASN A 365 -13.94 0.37 -12.87
CA ASN A 365 -14.64 0.98 -11.75
C ASN A 365 -16.16 0.94 -11.97
N THR A 366 -16.94 0.89 -10.90
CA THR A 366 -18.40 0.94 -10.89
C THR A 366 -18.87 2.33 -10.49
N LEU A 367 -18.68 3.34 -11.34
CA LEU A 367 -18.83 4.74 -10.99
C LEU A 367 -20.28 5.19 -10.72
N LYS A 368 -20.54 5.74 -9.54
CA LYS A 368 -21.84 6.31 -9.14
C LYS A 368 -21.84 7.83 -9.25
N ALA A 369 -22.86 8.39 -9.88
CA ALA A 369 -23.01 9.85 -9.99
C ALA A 369 -23.41 10.47 -8.63
N SER A 370 -22.69 11.51 -8.23
CA SER A 370 -22.99 12.30 -7.04
C SER A 370 -22.52 13.75 -7.22
N HIS A 371 -22.62 14.55 -6.16
CA HIS A 371 -22.19 15.94 -6.13
C HIS A 371 -20.69 16.09 -6.44
N SER A 372 -20.31 17.23 -7.01
CA SER A 372 -18.90 17.57 -7.24
C SER A 372 -18.16 17.75 -5.90
N PRO A 373 -16.86 17.41 -5.83
CA PRO A 373 -16.06 17.60 -4.62
C PRO A 373 -16.01 19.08 -4.20
N ARG A 374 -15.98 19.34 -2.90
CA ARG A 374 -15.58 20.62 -2.31
C ARG A 374 -14.06 20.74 -2.39
N GLU A 375 -13.53 21.96 -2.47
CA GLU A 375 -12.09 22.22 -2.70
C GLU A 375 -11.17 21.30 -1.88
N ARG A 376 -10.36 20.51 -2.60
CA ARG A 376 -9.55 19.42 -2.04
C ARG A 376 -8.33 19.99 -1.31
N LYS A 377 -8.15 19.65 -0.03
CA LYS A 377 -6.85 19.73 0.64
C LYS A 377 -6.15 18.37 0.49
N VAL A 378 -5.13 18.32 -0.35
CA VAL A 378 -4.22 17.16 -0.39
C VAL A 378 -3.33 17.26 0.85
N MET A 379 -3.46 16.31 1.77
CA MET A 379 -2.51 16.11 2.86
C MET A 379 -1.58 14.97 2.43
N PRO A 380 -0.36 15.24 1.98
CA PRO A 380 0.59 14.15 1.73
C PRO A 380 1.06 13.62 3.09
N ARG A 381 0.54 12.48 3.51
CA ARG A 381 1.18 11.66 4.55
C ARG A 381 1.65 10.38 3.89
N ARG A 382 2.97 10.22 3.77
CA ARG A 382 3.53 8.88 3.59
C ARG A 382 3.27 8.14 4.89
N ARG A 383 2.49 7.07 4.84
CA ARG A 383 2.36 6.14 5.94
C ARG A 383 3.29 4.95 5.66
N HIS A 384 3.80 4.35 6.73
CA HIS A 384 4.71 3.20 6.61
C HIS A 384 3.93 1.98 6.11
N ALA A 385 4.63 1.01 5.49
CA ALA A 385 4.01 -0.25 5.05
C ALA A 385 3.25 -0.92 6.21
N ILE A 386 2.05 -1.46 5.92
CA ILE A 386 1.16 -2.06 6.94
C ILE A 386 1.82 -3.28 7.60
N LEU A 387 2.59 -4.05 6.83
CA LEU A 387 3.36 -5.20 7.34
C LEU A 387 4.57 -4.78 8.20
N GLY A 388 4.82 -3.49 8.35
CA GLY A 388 5.76 -2.96 9.33
C GLY A 388 7.20 -2.80 8.84
N PHE A 389 8.05 -2.45 9.80
CA PHE A 389 9.47 -2.19 9.63
C PHE A 389 10.29 -3.30 10.27
N HIS A 390 11.25 -3.82 9.52
CA HIS A 390 12.12 -4.91 9.93
C HIS A 390 13.59 -4.47 9.99
N PRO A 391 14.38 -5.04 10.92
CA PRO A 391 15.79 -4.71 11.06
C PRO A 391 16.62 -5.14 9.84
N ALA A 392 17.79 -4.54 9.70
CA ALA A 392 18.74 -4.94 8.66
C ALA A 392 19.09 -6.43 8.79
N GLY A 393 19.03 -7.17 7.68
CA GLY A 393 19.26 -8.62 7.67
C GLY A 393 18.03 -9.48 7.99
N PHE A 394 16.84 -8.88 8.14
CA PHE A 394 15.60 -9.63 8.26
C PHE A 394 15.39 -10.57 7.07
N SER A 395 15.07 -11.83 7.37
CA SER A 395 14.78 -12.86 6.40
C SER A 395 13.36 -13.40 6.69
N PRO A 396 12.40 -13.24 5.77
CA PRO A 396 11.04 -13.72 5.97
C PRO A 396 11.00 -15.22 6.25
N THR A 397 10.22 -15.61 7.24
CA THR A 397 9.94 -17.00 7.57
C THR A 397 8.56 -17.41 7.03
N LEU A 398 8.27 -18.72 7.05
CA LEU A 398 6.94 -19.22 6.73
C LEU A 398 5.87 -18.65 7.69
N GLN A 399 6.24 -18.38 8.95
CA GLN A 399 5.33 -17.78 9.92
C GLN A 399 4.98 -16.35 9.54
N ASP A 400 5.95 -15.57 9.05
CA ASP A 400 5.72 -14.21 8.57
C ASP A 400 4.81 -14.20 7.33
N TYR A 401 5.00 -15.18 6.43
CA TYR A 401 4.14 -15.36 5.28
C TYR A 401 2.70 -15.69 5.68
N HIS A 402 2.49 -16.61 6.63
CA HIS A 402 1.15 -16.92 7.12
C HIS A 402 0.49 -15.74 7.83
N ALA A 403 1.25 -14.95 8.60
CA ALA A 403 0.75 -13.72 9.21
C ALA A 403 0.30 -12.71 8.14
N TYR A 404 1.09 -12.56 7.06
CA TYR A 404 0.70 -11.77 5.90
C TYR A 404 -0.60 -12.30 5.26
N GLU A 405 -0.71 -13.60 5.01
CA GLU A 405 -1.91 -14.18 4.38
C GLU A 405 -3.17 -13.92 5.20
N VAL A 406 -3.10 -14.05 6.53
CA VAL A 406 -4.22 -13.74 7.44
C VAL A 406 -4.59 -12.26 7.34
N LEU A 407 -3.62 -11.35 7.50
CA LEU A 407 -3.87 -9.90 7.43
C LEU A 407 -4.43 -9.46 6.07
N ARG A 408 -3.88 -10.03 4.98
CA ARG A 408 -4.36 -9.78 3.63
C ARG A 408 -5.80 -10.25 3.47
N ASP A 409 -6.10 -11.48 3.85
CA ASP A 409 -7.43 -12.06 3.66
C ASP A 409 -8.48 -11.36 4.53
N ASP A 410 -8.13 -10.94 5.75
CA ASP A 410 -9.01 -10.16 6.62
C ASP A 410 -9.32 -8.79 6.00
N PHE A 411 -8.32 -8.10 5.45
CA PHE A 411 -8.54 -6.87 4.69
C PHE A 411 -9.43 -7.10 3.47
N LEU A 412 -9.17 -8.16 2.69
CA LEU A 412 -9.93 -8.49 1.48
C LEU A 412 -11.37 -8.91 1.77
N ARG A 413 -11.67 -9.48 2.94
CA ARG A 413 -13.04 -9.80 3.35
C ARG A 413 -13.81 -8.58 3.88
N SER A 414 -13.15 -7.46 4.12
CA SER A 414 -13.81 -6.21 4.48
C SER A 414 -14.51 -5.57 3.28
N ALA A 415 -15.35 -4.55 3.53
CA ALA A 415 -15.98 -3.75 2.46
C ALA A 415 -14.98 -3.10 1.48
N ARG A 416 -13.70 -2.98 1.87
CA ARG A 416 -12.62 -2.45 1.01
C ARG A 416 -12.13 -3.48 -0.02
N GLY A 417 -12.36 -4.76 0.20
CA GLY A 417 -11.93 -5.86 -0.67
C GLY A 417 -12.35 -5.68 -2.12
N ARG A 418 -13.56 -5.16 -2.38
CA ARG A 418 -14.04 -4.86 -3.74
C ARG A 418 -13.04 -4.03 -4.54
N ALA A 419 -12.39 -3.05 -3.92
CA ALA A 419 -11.50 -2.12 -4.59
C ALA A 419 -10.24 -2.84 -5.11
N ALA A 420 -9.89 -3.98 -4.50
CA ALA A 420 -8.83 -4.86 -4.97
C ALA A 420 -9.23 -5.60 -6.26
N LEU A 421 -10.48 -6.03 -6.41
CA LEU A 421 -10.98 -6.58 -7.68
C LEU A 421 -11.02 -5.50 -8.78
N LEU A 422 -11.49 -4.30 -8.45
CA LEU A 422 -11.54 -3.14 -9.36
C LEU A 422 -10.16 -2.72 -9.87
N ALA A 423 -9.13 -2.81 -9.02
CA ALA A 423 -7.75 -2.46 -9.36
C ALA A 423 -7.17 -3.33 -10.50
N GLY A 424 -7.71 -4.52 -10.74
CA GLY A 424 -7.23 -5.45 -11.76
C GLY A 424 -5.80 -5.95 -11.49
N GLY A 425 -5.18 -6.54 -12.51
CA GLY A 425 -3.76 -6.88 -12.48
C GLY A 425 -3.43 -7.97 -11.45
N ILE A 426 -2.33 -7.78 -10.72
CA ILE A 426 -1.90 -8.71 -9.66
C ILE A 426 -2.77 -8.59 -8.40
N VAL A 427 -3.21 -7.36 -8.08
CA VAL A 427 -4.05 -7.06 -6.92
C VAL A 427 -5.37 -7.83 -7.02
N ALA A 428 -6.07 -7.75 -8.15
CA ALA A 428 -7.31 -8.51 -8.37
C ALA A 428 -7.09 -10.03 -8.38
N ARG A 429 -5.91 -10.50 -8.81
CA ARG A 429 -5.57 -11.93 -8.82
C ARG A 429 -5.37 -12.48 -7.40
N LEU A 430 -4.76 -11.70 -6.51
CA LEU A 430 -4.61 -12.05 -5.10
C LEU A 430 -5.95 -11.93 -4.36
N ALA A 431 -6.80 -10.98 -4.77
CA ALA A 431 -8.11 -10.75 -4.17
C ALA A 431 -9.19 -11.77 -4.58
N ARG A 432 -9.02 -12.43 -5.74
CA ARG A 432 -10.06 -13.22 -6.42
C ARG A 432 -10.75 -14.25 -5.54
N ASP A 433 -9.99 -14.96 -4.73
CA ASP A 433 -10.52 -16.08 -3.95
C ASP A 433 -11.04 -15.65 -2.56
N ALA A 434 -10.77 -14.41 -2.15
CA ALA A 434 -11.13 -13.88 -0.83
C ALA A 434 -12.29 -12.87 -0.88
N VAL A 435 -12.45 -12.15 -1.99
CA VAL A 435 -13.48 -11.10 -2.14
C VAL A 435 -14.75 -11.68 -2.77
N ASN A 436 -15.91 -11.32 -2.23
CA ASN A 436 -17.20 -11.69 -2.82
C ASN A 436 -17.50 -10.82 -4.05
N GLU A 437 -17.68 -11.45 -5.23
CA GLU A 437 -18.04 -10.73 -6.46
C GLU A 437 -19.36 -9.96 -6.34
N GLN A 438 -20.27 -10.42 -5.47
CA GLN A 438 -21.55 -9.76 -5.24
C GLN A 438 -21.36 -8.32 -4.77
N ASP A 439 -20.33 -8.06 -3.97
CA ASP A 439 -20.02 -6.71 -3.52
C ASP A 439 -19.82 -5.83 -4.75
N VAL A 440 -19.03 -6.25 -5.74
CA VAL A 440 -18.80 -5.48 -6.99
C VAL A 440 -20.12 -5.19 -7.72
N TYR A 441 -21.01 -6.17 -7.84
CA TYR A 441 -22.31 -6.01 -8.51
C TYR A 441 -23.23 -5.01 -7.79
N ASP A 442 -23.09 -4.84 -6.48
CA ASP A 442 -23.87 -3.88 -5.69
C ASP A 442 -23.43 -2.41 -5.93
N GLY A 443 -22.26 -2.21 -6.55
CA GLY A 443 -21.71 -0.88 -6.84
C GLY A 443 -21.01 -0.22 -5.64
N PRO A 444 -20.59 1.06 -5.76
CA PRO A 444 -19.72 1.71 -4.77
C PRO A 444 -20.26 1.66 -3.36
N THR A 445 -19.35 1.54 -2.38
CA THR A 445 -19.72 1.65 -0.96
C THR A 445 -20.26 3.05 -0.64
N GLU A 446 -20.99 3.19 0.47
CA GLU A 446 -21.42 4.52 0.94
C GLU A 446 -20.22 5.43 1.26
N ASN A 447 -19.10 4.85 1.69
CA ASN A 447 -17.85 5.56 1.96
C ASN A 447 -17.20 6.13 0.68
N ALA A 448 -17.46 5.54 -0.50
CA ALA A 448 -17.02 6.09 -1.78
C ALA A 448 -17.63 7.47 -2.08
N LEU A 449 -18.70 7.86 -1.39
CA LEU A 449 -19.34 9.17 -1.55
C LEU A 449 -18.83 10.20 -0.54
N GLN A 450 -17.95 9.80 0.39
CA GLN A 450 -17.32 10.69 1.36
C GLN A 450 -15.94 11.10 0.85
N GLU A 451 -15.66 12.41 0.79
CA GLU A 451 -14.36 12.90 0.34
C GLU A 451 -13.21 12.36 1.22
N GLY A 452 -12.20 11.74 0.61
CA GLY A 452 -11.08 11.16 1.33
C GLY A 452 -9.97 10.59 0.44
N GLU A 453 -8.98 9.95 1.07
CA GLU A 453 -7.86 9.27 0.40
C GLU A 453 -8.27 7.95 -0.26
N HIS A 454 -9.36 7.34 0.24
CA HIS A 454 -9.84 6.00 -0.10
C HIS A 454 -10.82 5.94 -1.27
N VAL A 455 -10.91 7.03 -2.04
CA VAL A 455 -12.01 7.29 -2.97
C VAL A 455 -11.51 7.74 -4.33
N LEU A 456 -12.07 7.15 -5.37
CA LEU A 456 -11.93 7.60 -6.75
C LEU A 456 -12.99 8.66 -7.04
N CYS A 457 -12.56 9.80 -7.56
CA CYS A 457 -13.45 10.83 -8.09
C CYS A 457 -13.05 11.10 -9.54
N VAL A 458 -13.96 10.88 -10.48
CA VAL A 458 -13.86 11.24 -11.89
C VAL A 458 -14.73 12.46 -12.11
N TRP A 459 -14.07 13.60 -12.29
CA TRP A 459 -14.72 14.91 -12.41
C TRP A 459 -14.11 15.70 -13.55
N GLU A 460 -14.99 16.29 -14.37
CA GLU A 460 -14.63 17.22 -15.43
C GLU A 460 -14.84 18.65 -14.94
N GLU A 461 -13.81 19.49 -15.08
CA GLU A 461 -13.82 20.86 -14.59
C GLU A 461 -14.99 21.65 -15.18
N GLY A 462 -15.80 22.27 -14.31
CA GLY A 462 -16.99 23.03 -14.70
C GLY A 462 -18.31 22.24 -14.71
N LYS A 463 -18.30 20.92 -14.47
CA LYS A 463 -19.53 20.14 -14.24
C LYS A 463 -19.96 20.15 -12.77
N HIS A 464 -21.28 20.17 -12.57
CA HIS A 464 -21.92 20.18 -11.23
C HIS A 464 -21.99 18.81 -10.56
N PHE A 465 -21.66 17.74 -11.27
CA PHE A 465 -21.66 16.38 -10.77
C PHE A 465 -20.30 15.72 -11.02
N ALA A 466 -19.98 14.74 -10.20
CA ALA A 466 -18.81 13.89 -10.33
C ALA A 466 -19.22 12.42 -10.22
N LEU A 467 -18.36 11.55 -10.73
CA LEU A 467 -18.51 10.11 -10.70
C LEU A 467 -17.58 9.54 -9.63
N TRP A 468 -18.13 8.77 -8.70
CA TRP A 468 -17.44 8.33 -7.49
C TRP A 468 -17.38 6.80 -7.39
N ASP A 469 -16.30 6.28 -6.84
CA ASP A 469 -16.13 4.85 -6.56
C ASP A 469 -15.06 4.62 -5.49
N ASP A 470 -14.95 3.40 -4.99
CA ASP A 470 -13.90 2.99 -4.07
C ASP A 470 -12.52 2.98 -4.77
N ASN A 471 -11.47 3.38 -4.04
CA ASN A 471 -10.09 3.27 -4.52
C ASN A 471 -9.16 2.83 -3.42
N LEU A 472 -8.20 1.95 -3.73
CA LEU A 472 -7.17 1.56 -2.77
C LEU A 472 -6.16 2.69 -2.55
N THR A 473 -5.65 2.80 -1.33
CA THR A 473 -4.46 3.60 -1.02
C THR A 473 -3.18 2.85 -1.38
N GLU A 474 -2.04 3.53 -1.36
CA GLU A 474 -0.74 2.88 -1.60
C GLU A 474 -0.45 1.82 -0.52
N GLU A 475 -0.82 2.11 0.74
CA GLU A 475 -0.63 1.19 1.87
C GLU A 475 -1.49 -0.07 1.77
N GLU A 476 -2.73 0.06 1.30
CA GLU A 476 -3.61 -1.09 1.07
C GLU A 476 -3.10 -1.94 -0.10
N ILE A 477 -2.59 -1.32 -1.16
CA ILE A 477 -1.93 -2.04 -2.27
C ILE A 477 -0.68 -2.76 -1.76
N ASP A 478 0.14 -2.09 -0.95
CA ASP A 478 1.33 -2.65 -0.33
C ASP A 478 0.98 -3.85 0.55
N LEU A 479 -0.05 -3.76 1.40
CA LEU A 479 -0.55 -4.89 2.18
C LEU A 479 -0.94 -6.06 1.28
N ILE A 480 -1.77 -5.82 0.25
CA ILE A 480 -2.23 -6.90 -0.64
C ILE A 480 -1.05 -7.58 -1.33
N CYS A 481 -0.07 -6.79 -1.78
CA CYS A 481 1.12 -7.27 -2.48
C CYS A 481 2.18 -7.90 -1.55
N GLY A 482 1.98 -7.88 -0.23
CA GLY A 482 2.97 -8.43 0.71
C GLY A 482 4.19 -7.52 0.89
N THR A 483 4.04 -6.20 0.73
CA THR A 483 5.15 -5.25 0.85
C THR A 483 5.47 -4.93 2.32
N TYR A 484 6.74 -5.04 2.70
CA TYR A 484 7.26 -4.65 4.03
C TYR A 484 8.54 -3.80 3.89
N GLU A 485 8.95 -3.11 4.95
CA GLU A 485 10.15 -2.27 4.94
C GLU A 485 11.31 -2.92 5.69
N VAL A 486 12.53 -2.86 5.14
CA VAL A 486 13.76 -3.33 5.80
C VAL A 486 14.78 -2.20 5.91
N ALA A 487 15.41 -2.08 7.07
CA ALA A 487 16.51 -1.14 7.28
C ALA A 487 17.72 -1.50 6.39
N THR A 488 18.22 -0.57 5.58
CA THR A 488 19.38 -0.85 4.69
C THR A 488 20.75 -0.77 5.37
N GLY A 489 20.81 -0.39 6.65
CA GLY A 489 22.06 -0.29 7.42
C GLY A 489 22.99 0.86 6.99
N MET A 490 22.64 1.65 5.97
CA MET A 490 23.45 2.78 5.50
C MET A 490 22.96 4.11 6.10
N SER A 491 23.74 4.68 7.02
CA SER A 491 23.52 6.08 7.43
C SER A 491 24.02 7.02 6.33
N HIS A 492 23.13 7.73 5.63
CA HIS A 492 23.56 8.83 4.76
C HIS A 492 24.14 9.97 5.63
N PRO A 493 25.32 10.55 5.30
CA PRO A 493 25.95 11.55 6.17
C PRO A 493 25.24 12.91 6.23
N PHE A 494 24.13 13.11 5.50
CA PHE A 494 23.52 14.42 5.35
C PHE A 494 21.98 14.37 5.24
N THR A 495 21.28 13.75 6.19
CA THR A 495 19.86 14.02 6.47
C THR A 495 19.49 13.37 7.81
N TYR A 496 19.22 14.15 8.84
CA TYR A 496 18.86 13.65 10.19
C TYR A 496 17.40 13.16 10.30
N HIS A 497 16.69 12.97 9.18
CA HIS A 497 15.26 12.65 9.18
C HIS A 497 14.79 11.53 8.25
N ASP A 498 15.67 10.89 7.46
CA ASP A 498 15.28 9.74 6.64
C ASP A 498 16.41 8.71 6.65
N THR A 499 16.22 7.59 7.36
CA THR A 499 17.02 6.39 7.12
C THR A 499 16.58 5.79 5.78
N PRO A 500 17.52 5.45 4.87
CA PRO A 500 17.15 4.76 3.65
C PRO A 500 16.58 3.37 4.00
N ASN A 501 15.29 3.17 3.75
CA ASN A 501 14.62 1.87 3.84
C ASN A 501 14.45 1.30 2.43
N SER A 502 14.53 -0.02 2.32
CA SER A 502 14.16 -0.73 1.10
C SER A 502 12.77 -1.34 1.29
N LYS A 503 11.87 -1.11 0.32
CA LYS A 503 10.63 -1.88 0.20
C LYS A 503 10.98 -3.29 -0.30
N CYS A 504 10.50 -4.30 0.40
CA CYS A 504 10.67 -5.72 0.11
C CYS A 504 9.29 -6.38 -0.08
N LEU A 505 9.23 -7.53 -0.75
CA LEU A 505 8.00 -8.29 -1.00
C LEU A 505 8.10 -9.65 -0.29
N CYS A 506 7.01 -10.09 0.35
CA CYS A 506 6.87 -11.38 1.04
C CYS A 506 7.06 -12.58 0.11
#